data_AF-A0AAW3WNA2-F1
#
_entry.id   AF-A0AAW3WNA2-F1
#
_cell.length_a   1.000
_cell.length_b   1.000
_cell.length_c   1.000
_cell.angle_alpha   90.00
_cell.angle_beta   90.00
_cell.angle_gamma   90.00
#
_symmetry.space_group_name_H-M   'P 1'
#
loop_
_entity.id
_entity.type
_entity.pdbx_description
1 polymer ?
#
loop_
_entity_poly.entity_id
_entity_poly.type
_entity_poly.pdbx_seq_one_letter_code
_entity_poly.pdbx_strand_id
1 'polypeptide(L)'
;MKNNLPQETLTDGKEWLSAPAFVGKPGMPGTAKGCRLRLEKLAELHPDIKRKRTGHKGFEYHIRAAGMSLQSERVEQQQKTQPASPYGSDEQLNLWVQLFKTMKPHSRDRLLKQALEQVADDLALTTHVSPDVVALARQLMLLSEEQRQQILDSLPQ
;
A
#
# COMPACT_ATOMS: atom_id res chain seq x y z
N MET A 1 21.29 -5.98 54.67
CA MET A 1 22.40 -5.92 53.69
C MET A 1 21.81 -6.00 52.29
N LYS A 2 22.20 -5.05 51.41
CA LYS A 2 21.91 -4.92 49.97
C LYS A 2 20.52 -4.34 49.63
N ASN A 3 20.37 -3.03 49.72
CA ASN A 3 20.60 -2.01 48.66
C ASN A 3 19.45 -1.97 47.65
N ASN A 4 18.54 -0.99 47.71
CA ASN A 4 18.67 0.39 47.21
C ASN A 4 18.19 0.50 45.75
N LEU A 5 16.99 1.05 45.54
CA LEU A 5 16.84 2.25 44.72
C LEU A 5 15.49 2.91 45.01
N PRO A 6 15.44 4.15 45.52
CA PRO A 6 14.24 4.96 45.43
C PRO A 6 13.98 5.18 43.93
N GLN A 7 12.76 4.90 43.46
CA GLN A 7 12.36 5.41 42.16
C GLN A 7 12.36 6.93 42.26
N GLU A 8 13.45 7.51 41.78
CA GLU A 8 13.65 8.92 41.54
C GLU A 8 12.40 9.46 40.83
N THR A 9 11.56 10.17 41.58
CA THR A 9 10.59 11.12 41.08
C THR A 9 11.36 12.29 40.47
N LEU A 10 12.02 12.05 39.33
CA LEU A 10 12.73 13.05 38.57
C LEU A 10 12.00 13.24 37.24
N THR A 11 11.33 14.40 37.17
CA THR A 11 11.03 15.17 35.95
C THR A 11 9.67 15.02 35.24
N ASP A 12 8.56 14.77 35.95
CA ASP A 12 7.22 14.97 35.35
C ASP A 12 7.00 16.42 34.83
N GLY A 13 7.74 17.39 35.37
CA GLY A 13 7.72 18.78 34.89
C GLY A 13 8.49 19.06 33.59
N LYS A 14 9.33 18.13 33.08
CA LYS A 14 10.08 18.34 31.82
C LYS A 14 9.42 17.70 30.60
N GLU A 15 8.64 16.64 30.81
CA GLU A 15 8.02 15.90 29.71
C GLU A 15 6.72 16.54 29.23
N TRP A 16 6.05 17.31 30.08
CA TRP A 16 4.77 17.94 29.77
C TRP A 16 4.93 19.43 29.57
N LEU A 17 4.59 19.89 28.38
CA LEU A 17 4.81 21.26 27.93
C LEU A 17 3.49 21.92 27.55
N SER A 18 3.36 23.22 27.82
CA SER A 18 2.25 24.02 27.29
C SER A 18 2.43 24.24 25.78
N ALA A 19 1.32 24.47 25.06
CA ALA A 19 1.37 24.67 23.60
C ALA A 19 2.38 25.75 23.12
N PRO A 20 2.55 26.91 23.80
CA PRO A 20 3.56 27.90 23.42
C PRO A 20 5.01 27.38 23.51
N ALA A 21 5.30 26.43 24.40
CA ALA A 21 6.65 25.88 24.56
C ALA A 21 7.08 24.97 23.39
N PHE A 22 6.17 24.62 22.48
CA PHE A 22 6.47 23.88 21.25
C PHE A 22 6.86 24.78 20.07
N VAL A 23 6.70 26.10 20.20
CA VAL A 23 7.01 27.04 19.11
C VAL A 23 8.49 26.97 18.77
N GLY A 24 8.79 26.79 17.49
CA GLY A 24 10.16 26.69 16.98
C GLY A 24 10.85 25.33 17.22
N LYS A 25 10.17 24.34 17.81
CA LYS A 25 10.68 22.97 17.84
C LYS A 25 10.62 22.34 16.44
N PRO A 26 11.57 21.46 16.07
CA PRO A 26 11.52 20.74 14.80
C PRO A 26 10.17 20.04 14.60
N GLY A 27 9.55 20.21 13.43
CA GLY A 27 8.24 19.61 13.12
C GLY A 27 7.02 20.36 13.69
N MET A 28 7.22 21.41 14.51
CA MET A 28 6.14 22.20 15.09
C MET A 28 5.92 23.55 14.38
N PRO A 29 4.68 24.06 14.33
CA PRO A 29 4.40 25.37 13.73
C PRO A 29 5.13 26.53 14.43
N GLY A 30 5.50 27.56 13.67
CA GLY A 30 6.21 28.74 14.19
C GLY A 30 5.38 29.70 15.05
N THR A 31 4.10 29.40 15.31
CA THR A 31 3.23 30.24 16.16
C THR A 31 2.56 29.42 17.26
N ALA A 32 2.32 30.04 18.42
CA ALA A 32 1.65 29.37 19.55
C ALA A 32 0.23 28.89 19.18
N LYS A 33 -0.50 29.66 18.36
CA LYS A 33 -1.81 29.28 17.82
C LYS A 33 -1.71 28.05 16.93
N GLY A 34 -0.72 28.02 16.04
CA GLY A 34 -0.47 26.87 15.16
C GLY A 34 -0.08 25.61 15.95
N CYS A 35 0.82 25.75 16.94
CA CYS A 35 1.19 24.67 17.84
C CYS A 35 -0.04 24.10 18.57
N ARG A 36 -0.88 24.97 19.14
CA ARG A 36 -2.12 24.53 19.81
C ARG A 36 -3.02 23.74 18.86
N LEU A 37 -3.30 24.27 17.66
CA LEU A 37 -4.17 23.58 16.70
C LEU A 37 -3.61 22.20 16.31
N ARG A 38 -2.30 22.08 16.09
CA ARG A 38 -1.64 20.80 15.80
C ARG A 38 -1.75 19.82 16.97
N LEU A 39 -1.49 20.30 18.19
CA LEU A 39 -1.50 19.48 19.40
C LEU A 39 -2.90 18.97 19.76
N GLU A 40 -3.94 19.80 19.57
CA GLU A 40 -5.33 19.38 19.74
C GLU A 40 -5.69 18.25 18.76
N LYS A 41 -5.31 18.39 17.48
CA LYS A 41 -5.49 17.31 16.47
C LYS A 41 -4.74 16.03 16.82
N LEU A 42 -3.50 16.15 17.29
CA LEU A 42 -2.74 14.97 17.74
C LEU A 42 -3.38 14.33 18.97
N ALA A 43 -3.97 15.11 19.87
CA ALA A 43 -4.63 14.62 21.07
C ALA A 43 -5.99 13.98 20.80
N GLU A 44 -6.67 14.35 19.71
CA GLU A 44 -7.86 13.63 19.23
C GLU A 44 -7.50 12.19 18.82
N LEU A 45 -6.32 11.99 18.24
CA LEU A 45 -5.82 10.66 17.81
C LEU A 45 -5.13 9.88 18.92
N HIS A 46 -4.42 10.59 19.79
CA HIS A 46 -3.64 10.04 20.88
C HIS A 46 -4.03 10.75 22.18
N PRO A 47 -5.15 10.38 22.81
CA PRO A 47 -5.63 11.07 24.02
C PRO A 47 -4.62 11.06 25.17
N ASP A 48 -3.71 10.09 25.17
CA ASP A 48 -2.61 9.92 26.12
C ASP A 48 -1.51 10.99 26.00
N ILE A 49 -1.51 11.82 24.95
CA ILE A 49 -0.56 12.93 24.80
C ILE A 49 -1.05 14.25 25.40
N LYS A 50 -2.29 14.31 25.91
CA LYS A 50 -2.90 15.53 26.45
C LYS A 50 -3.39 15.31 27.86
N ARG A 51 -3.03 16.22 28.77
CA ARG A 51 -3.53 16.20 30.16
C ARG A 51 -3.96 17.57 30.63
N LYS A 52 -4.86 17.59 31.61
CA LYS A 52 -5.26 18.84 32.29
C LYS A 52 -4.14 19.28 33.22
N ARG A 53 -3.77 20.55 33.17
CA ARG A 53 -2.75 21.11 34.07
C ARG A 53 -3.25 21.10 35.51
N THR A 54 -2.40 20.71 36.45
CA THR A 54 -2.68 20.81 37.89
C THR A 54 -2.61 22.28 38.34
N GLY A 55 -3.65 22.75 39.03
CA GLY A 55 -3.70 24.10 39.61
C GLY A 55 -4.00 25.26 38.65
N HIS A 56 -4.07 25.05 37.33
CA HIS A 56 -4.36 26.12 36.37
C HIS A 56 -5.37 25.72 35.28
N LYS A 57 -6.04 26.71 34.71
CA LYS A 57 -6.92 26.54 33.55
C LYS A 57 -6.05 26.34 32.29
N GLY A 58 -5.88 25.09 31.86
CA GLY A 58 -5.16 24.78 30.64
C GLY A 58 -4.85 23.30 30.46
N PHE A 59 -4.33 22.97 29.28
CA PHE A 59 -3.85 21.64 28.94
C PHE A 59 -2.34 21.66 28.71
N GLU A 60 -1.69 20.56 29.03
CA GLU A 60 -0.30 20.27 28.74
C GLU A 60 -0.21 19.08 27.80
N TYR A 61 0.86 19.05 27.02
CA TYR A 61 1.11 18.05 26.00
C TYR A 61 2.46 17.39 26.20
N HIS A 62 2.52 16.08 25.99
CA HIS A 62 3.77 15.34 26.11
C HIS A 62 4.78 15.76 25.03
N ILE A 63 6.06 15.90 25.39
CA ILE A 63 7.13 16.40 24.50
C ILE A 63 7.26 15.59 23.21
N ARG A 64 6.96 14.28 23.27
CA ARG A 64 6.91 13.37 22.11
C ARG A 64 5.99 13.86 20.99
N ALA A 65 4.97 14.67 21.28
CA ALA A 65 4.07 15.24 20.30
C ALA A 65 4.78 16.08 19.22
N ALA A 66 5.96 16.62 19.51
CA ALA A 66 6.78 17.33 18.52
C ALA A 66 7.26 16.42 17.37
N GLY A 67 7.55 15.15 17.67
CA GLY A 67 7.98 14.15 16.67
C GLY A 67 6.85 13.33 16.06
N MET A 68 5.63 13.46 16.59
CA MET A 68 4.48 12.70 16.09
C MET A 68 3.97 13.30 14.78
N SER A 69 3.73 12.42 13.81
CA SER A 69 3.20 12.81 12.51
C SER A 69 1.68 12.88 12.57
N LEU A 70 1.12 13.99 12.07
CA LEU A 70 -0.31 14.09 11.73
C LEU A 70 -0.67 13.29 10.46
N GLN A 71 0.33 12.72 9.76
CA GLN A 71 0.10 12.02 8.49
C GLN A 71 -0.51 10.63 8.65
N SER A 72 -0.65 10.09 9.87
CA SER A 72 -1.38 8.85 10.08
C SER A 72 -2.76 8.94 9.42
N GLU A 73 -3.50 10.03 9.57
CA GLU A 73 -4.83 10.11 8.96
C GLU A 73 -4.91 10.65 7.53
N ARG A 74 -3.99 11.45 6.98
CA ARG A 74 -4.13 11.79 5.54
C ARG A 74 -3.83 10.57 4.68
N VAL A 75 -2.90 9.73 5.13
CA VAL A 75 -2.57 8.45 4.51
C VAL A 75 -3.63 7.41 4.86
N GLU A 76 -4.10 7.30 6.10
CA GLU A 76 -5.17 6.35 6.48
C GLU A 76 -6.54 6.75 5.92
N GLN A 77 -6.92 8.03 5.86
CA GLN A 77 -8.16 8.47 5.20
C GLN A 77 -8.02 8.34 3.68
N GLN A 78 -6.86 8.60 3.05
CA GLN A 78 -6.67 8.27 1.63
C GLN A 78 -6.64 6.76 1.37
N GLN A 79 -6.16 5.94 2.30
CA GLN A 79 -6.17 4.48 2.22
C GLN A 79 -7.53 3.86 2.56
N LYS A 80 -8.35 4.53 3.39
CA LYS A 80 -9.70 4.09 3.79
C LYS A 80 -10.79 4.61 2.84
N THR A 81 -10.51 5.66 2.07
CA THR A 81 -11.39 6.15 0.98
C THR A 81 -10.96 5.63 -0.40
N GLN A 82 -9.75 5.07 -0.53
CA GLN A 82 -9.49 4.12 -1.62
C GLN A 82 -10.14 2.80 -1.20
N PRO A 83 -10.99 2.18 -2.05
CA PRO A 83 -11.38 0.81 -1.77
C PRO A 83 -10.09 0.00 -1.60
N ALA A 84 -9.96 -0.74 -0.50
CA ALA A 84 -8.92 -1.74 -0.35
C ALA A 84 -8.83 -2.46 -1.69
N SER A 85 -7.67 -2.38 -2.35
CA SER A 85 -7.58 -2.86 -3.71
C SER A 85 -8.08 -4.30 -3.75
N PRO A 86 -8.90 -4.70 -4.75
CA PRO A 86 -9.34 -6.09 -4.89
C PRO A 86 -8.19 -7.10 -4.88
N TYR A 87 -6.97 -6.62 -5.11
CA TYR A 87 -5.73 -7.39 -5.20
C TYR A 87 -4.85 -7.31 -3.94
N GLY A 88 -5.36 -6.79 -2.82
CA GLY A 88 -4.64 -6.79 -1.53
C GLY A 88 -3.42 -5.87 -1.51
N SER A 89 -2.35 -6.31 -0.82
CA SER A 89 -1.11 -5.54 -0.60
C SER A 89 -0.13 -5.59 -1.77
N ASP A 90 -0.52 -6.13 -2.94
CA ASP A 90 0.34 -6.13 -4.12
C ASP A 90 0.39 -4.73 -4.74
N GLU A 91 1.30 -3.90 -4.23
CA GLU A 91 1.51 -2.51 -4.64
C GLU A 91 1.81 -2.41 -6.14
N GLN A 92 2.55 -3.37 -6.68
CA GLN A 92 2.92 -3.39 -8.09
C GLN A 92 1.69 -3.64 -8.96
N LEU A 93 0.90 -4.68 -8.67
CA LEU A 93 -0.34 -4.96 -9.41
C LEU A 93 -1.34 -3.81 -9.30
N ASN A 94 -1.44 -3.21 -8.12
CA ASN A 94 -2.29 -2.04 -7.88
C ASN A 94 -1.87 -0.85 -8.75
N LEU A 95 -0.55 -0.58 -8.84
CA LEU A 95 0.00 0.46 -9.72
C LEU A 95 -0.29 0.17 -11.19
N TRP A 96 -0.10 -1.08 -11.64
CA TRP A 96 -0.42 -1.49 -13.01
C TRP A 96 -1.90 -1.26 -13.36
N VAL A 97 -2.81 -1.61 -12.46
CA VAL A 97 -4.26 -1.39 -12.63
C VAL A 97 -4.58 0.11 -12.69
N GLN A 98 -3.96 0.93 -11.84
CA GLN A 98 -4.15 2.38 -11.87
C GLN A 98 -3.64 3.00 -13.17
N LEU A 99 -2.43 2.65 -13.61
CA LEU A 99 -1.87 3.10 -14.88
C LEU A 99 -2.75 2.69 -16.06
N PHE A 100 -3.24 1.45 -16.07
CA PHE A 100 -4.15 0.97 -17.10
C PHE A 100 -5.43 1.81 -17.19
N LYS A 101 -6.05 2.12 -16.05
CA LYS A 101 -7.26 2.95 -15.97
C LYS A 101 -7.07 4.41 -16.39
N THR A 102 -5.86 4.97 -16.28
CA THR A 102 -5.60 6.37 -16.67
C THR A 102 -5.19 6.53 -18.14
N MET A 103 -4.80 5.44 -18.82
CA MET A 103 -4.43 5.46 -20.23
C MET A 103 -5.61 5.64 -21.19
N LYS A 104 -5.34 6.20 -22.37
CA LYS A 104 -6.28 6.29 -23.50
C LYS A 104 -6.57 4.89 -24.08
N PRO A 105 -7.75 4.65 -24.68
CA PRO A 105 -8.11 3.35 -25.25
C PRO A 105 -7.05 2.76 -26.19
N HIS A 106 -6.53 3.55 -27.15
CA HIS A 106 -5.49 3.10 -28.07
C HIS A 106 -4.18 2.65 -27.39
N SER A 107 -3.81 3.28 -26.28
CA SER A 107 -2.62 2.89 -25.52
C SER A 107 -2.83 1.58 -24.76
N ARG A 108 -4.06 1.33 -24.28
CA ARG A 108 -4.44 0.06 -23.64
C ARG A 108 -4.40 -1.09 -24.63
N ASP A 109 -4.96 -0.89 -25.82
CA ASP A 109 -4.97 -1.91 -26.87
C ASP A 109 -3.54 -2.30 -27.29
N ARG A 110 -2.65 -1.31 -27.40
CA ARG A 110 -1.23 -1.57 -27.68
C ARG A 110 -0.58 -2.43 -26.59
N LEU A 111 -0.80 -2.10 -25.32
CA LEU A 111 -0.26 -2.87 -24.21
C LEU A 111 -0.81 -4.29 -24.16
N LEU A 112 -2.12 -4.46 -24.37
CA LEU A 112 -2.75 -5.77 -24.42
C LEU A 112 -2.16 -6.61 -25.56
N LYS A 113 -1.98 -6.02 -26.74
CA LYS A 113 -1.35 -6.69 -27.89
C LYS A 113 0.06 -7.19 -27.56
N GLN A 114 0.89 -6.32 -26.97
CA GLN A 114 2.27 -6.69 -26.61
C GLN A 114 2.30 -7.77 -25.53
N ALA A 115 1.40 -7.70 -24.53
CA ALA A 115 1.32 -8.72 -23.50
C ALA A 115 0.90 -10.08 -24.07
N LEU A 116 -0.07 -10.11 -24.99
CA LEU A 116 -0.49 -11.34 -25.66
C LEU A 116 0.62 -11.94 -26.55
N GLU A 117 1.37 -11.09 -27.25
CA GLU A 117 2.51 -11.50 -28.06
C GLU A 117 3.62 -12.10 -27.19
N GLN A 118 3.96 -11.47 -26.07
CA GLN A 118 4.94 -12.00 -25.12
C GLN A 118 4.49 -13.35 -24.53
N VAL A 119 3.21 -13.50 -24.17
CA VAL A 119 2.68 -14.78 -23.66
C VAL A 119 2.74 -15.86 -24.74
N ALA A 120 2.46 -15.51 -26.00
CA ALA A 120 2.58 -16.46 -27.11
C ALA A 120 4.04 -16.91 -27.31
N ASP A 121 5.00 -16.00 -27.21
CA ASP A 121 6.43 -16.32 -27.30
C ASP A 121 6.88 -17.20 -26.13
N ASP A 122 6.49 -16.88 -24.90
CA ASP A 122 6.81 -17.67 -23.70
C ASP A 122 6.21 -19.08 -23.79
N LEU A 123 4.99 -19.21 -24.32
CA LEU A 123 4.36 -20.49 -24.59
C LEU A 123 5.09 -21.24 -25.72
N ALA A 124 5.52 -20.57 -26.78
CA ALA A 124 6.29 -21.21 -27.85
C ALA A 124 7.66 -21.71 -27.37
N LEU A 125 8.29 -21.00 -26.43
CA LEU A 125 9.56 -21.40 -25.80
C LEU A 125 9.39 -22.59 -24.84
N THR A 126 8.27 -22.66 -24.13
CA THR A 126 7.98 -23.75 -23.18
C THR A 126 7.42 -24.99 -23.85
N THR A 127 6.70 -24.82 -24.96
CA THR A 127 6.13 -25.93 -25.72
C THR A 127 7.11 -26.35 -26.82
N HIS A 128 8.09 -27.19 -26.48
CA HIS A 128 8.84 -27.97 -27.47
C HIS A 128 7.90 -29.01 -28.12
N VAL A 129 6.94 -28.55 -28.92
CA VAL A 129 6.11 -29.42 -29.73
C VAL A 129 6.94 -29.85 -30.93
N SER A 130 7.18 -31.14 -31.08
CA SER A 130 7.84 -31.69 -32.25
C SER A 130 7.13 -31.21 -33.52
N PRO A 131 7.86 -30.79 -34.56
CA PRO A 131 7.29 -30.23 -35.79
C PRO A 131 6.25 -31.15 -36.44
N ASP A 132 6.38 -32.46 -36.26
CA ASP A 132 5.44 -33.48 -36.76
C ASP A 132 4.05 -33.39 -36.10
N VAL A 133 3.99 -33.09 -34.80
CA VAL A 133 2.72 -32.93 -34.07
C VAL A 133 2.02 -31.63 -34.49
N VAL A 134 2.79 -30.57 -34.73
CA VAL A 134 2.25 -29.30 -35.26
C VAL A 134 1.73 -29.49 -36.70
N ALA A 135 2.45 -30.24 -37.53
CA ALA A 135 2.04 -30.56 -38.89
C ALA A 135 0.75 -31.40 -38.90
N LEU A 136 0.66 -32.43 -38.06
CA LEU A 136 -0.54 -33.25 -37.92
C LEU A 136 -1.73 -32.42 -37.42
N ALA A 137 -1.54 -31.56 -36.41
CA ALA A 137 -2.60 -30.68 -35.90
C ALA A 137 -3.13 -29.72 -36.97
N ARG A 138 -2.24 -29.14 -37.80
CA ARG A 138 -2.63 -28.29 -38.94
C ARG A 138 -3.42 -29.08 -40.00
N GLN A 139 -3.01 -30.32 -40.27
CA GLN A 139 -3.69 -31.19 -41.22
C GLN A 139 -5.08 -31.58 -40.72
N LEU A 140 -5.22 -31.88 -39.42
CA LEU A 140 -6.51 -32.14 -38.78
C LEU A 140 -7.43 -30.92 -38.85
N MET A 141 -6.92 -29.71 -38.61
CA MET A 141 -7.75 -28.49 -38.66
C MET A 141 -8.34 -28.16 -40.04
N LEU A 142 -7.78 -28.70 -41.12
CA LEU A 142 -8.30 -28.52 -42.49
C LEU A 142 -9.35 -29.58 -42.88
N LEU A 143 -9.45 -30.68 -42.11
CA LEU A 143 -10.38 -31.77 -42.37
C LEU A 143 -11.74 -31.51 -41.71
N SER A 144 -12.81 -32.12 -42.25
CA SER A 144 -14.13 -32.14 -41.62
C SER A 144 -14.09 -32.97 -40.33
N GLU A 145 -15.05 -32.74 -39.43
CA GLU A 145 -15.10 -33.40 -38.12
C GLU A 145 -15.14 -34.93 -38.23
N GLU A 146 -15.85 -35.47 -39.23
CA GLU A 146 -15.93 -36.90 -39.54
C GLU A 146 -14.58 -37.51 -39.95
N GLN A 147 -13.81 -36.78 -40.75
CA GLN A 147 -12.48 -37.21 -41.21
C GLN A 147 -11.45 -37.17 -40.07
N ARG A 148 -11.56 -36.21 -39.16
CA ARG A 148 -10.70 -36.15 -37.95
C ARG A 148 -10.93 -37.38 -37.07
N GLN A 149 -12.19 -37.77 -36.87
CA GLN A 149 -12.54 -38.90 -36.02
C GLN A 149 -12.01 -40.23 -36.59
N GLN A 150 -12.13 -40.45 -37.91
CA GLN A 150 -11.57 -41.63 -38.56
C GLN A 150 -10.05 -41.75 -38.42
N ILE A 151 -9.33 -40.62 -38.51
CA ILE A 151 -7.87 -40.62 -38.35
C ILE A 151 -7.50 -40.95 -36.91
N LEU A 152 -8.18 -40.36 -35.92
CA LEU A 152 -7.92 -40.62 -34.51
C LEU A 152 -8.18 -42.09 -34.14
N ASP A 153 -9.23 -42.69 -34.68
CA ASP A 153 -9.56 -44.11 -34.46
C ASP A 153 -8.58 -45.07 -35.15
N SER A 154 -7.83 -44.59 -36.15
CA SER A 154 -6.84 -45.38 -36.90
C SER A 154 -5.43 -45.38 -36.30
N LEU A 155 -5.18 -44.56 -35.27
CA LEU A 155 -3.89 -44.49 -34.61
C LEU A 155 -3.72 -45.68 -33.63
N PRO A 156 -2.54 -46.32 -33.59
CA PRO A 156 -2.27 -47.38 -32.62
C PRO A 156 -2.29 -46.82 -31.20
N GLN A 157 -3.00 -47.50 -30.28
CA GLN A 157 -3.01 -47.19 -28.86
C GLN A 157 -1.71 -47.58 -28.16
#